data_AF-A0A8S1W2W5-F1
#
_entry.id   AF-A0A8S1W2W5-F1
#
_cell.length_a   1.000
_cell.length_b   1.000
_cell.length_c   1.000
_cell.angle_alpha   90.00
_cell.angle_beta   90.00
_cell.angle_gamma   90.00
#
_symmetry.space_group_name_H-M   'P 1'
#
loop_
_entity.id
_entity.type
_entity.pdbx_description
1 polymer ?
#
loop_
_entity_poly.entity_id
_entity_poly.type
_entity_poly.pdbx_seq_one_letter_code
_entity_poly.pdbx_strand_id
1 'polypeptide(L)'
;MHTITLKFLDQSIERKYQQEHQIPKRRTHIKIFMSFFIVLQIIKLAIVLIIQNYSVAYPILGMMGCTALTKLFNINKENHQRALIMYINICFTIYVLFFDPHSDAPTMYFRGAHQMIINVINIIGSEFIDSTLSLTVLYSLRLLHLIQNSGSIEITSIILAIGSNLSLLLIVYLYHTAIRSQFLLTQVDQRWENILKQILNNSKFILINFQIEKLQYQSVTSTFSQAIQSKEEVLNFLREAKIENGSFEQYLFHKIQDYSSNYQEILNHSVNVKFNKQLMQVDFSIFFGNQPTILIQTRSSKFHSQNQEIQKVCQQYLKLLIVFIRIIKENIAFDKIQFHGLSNKIQFQDLMIKIWSSELHCKTISLKKSLTKIQKFCNPNTKIQLVSPNYIINTIPKILYLLLAFIVDCQTSELVIIKGEILDNNLKRIKMQGKFNIRKLNYYTFKIKYYLLLICKEINAEQFCIDLQLNDEILSPFTNVIMPQLNFGYIKNNAIQ
;
A
#
# COMPACT_ATOMS: atom_id res chain seq x y z
N MET A 1 -1.95 22.88 11.54
CA MET A 1 -0.75 23.64 11.12
C MET A 1 -0.38 24.57 12.27
N HIS A 2 0.90 24.78 12.58
CA HIS A 2 1.29 25.78 13.57
C HIS A 2 0.99 27.18 13.01
N THR A 3 0.23 27.98 13.74
CA THR A 3 -0.18 29.33 13.30
C THR A 3 0.99 30.28 13.10
N ILE A 4 2.02 30.20 13.95
CA ILE A 4 3.16 31.14 13.93
C ILE A 4 4.23 30.75 12.90
N THR A 5 4.59 29.46 12.83
CA THR A 5 5.67 28.99 11.95
C THR A 5 5.17 28.54 10.59
N LEU A 6 3.86 28.43 10.43
CA LEU A 6 3.16 27.79 9.32
C LEU A 6 3.54 26.33 9.08
N LYS A 7 4.35 25.68 9.92
CA LYS A 7 4.73 24.28 9.77
C LYS A 7 3.55 23.33 9.93
N PHE A 8 3.54 22.22 9.21
CA PHE A 8 2.56 21.16 9.45
C PHE A 8 2.75 20.58 10.86
N LEU A 9 1.65 20.18 11.51
CA LEU A 9 1.70 19.54 12.83
C LEU A 9 2.34 18.16 12.74
N ASP A 10 2.04 17.44 11.66
CA ASP A 10 2.66 16.16 11.34
C ASP A 10 4.01 16.38 10.65
N GLN A 11 5.07 15.91 11.30
CA GLN A 11 6.45 16.04 10.81
C GLN A 11 6.69 15.23 9.52
N SER A 12 5.93 14.15 9.29
CA SER A 12 6.05 13.34 8.07
C SER A 12 5.55 14.12 6.85
N ILE A 13 4.42 14.81 6.99
CA ILE A 13 3.84 15.68 5.96
C ILE A 13 4.78 16.86 5.69
N GLU A 14 5.37 17.46 6.73
CA GLU A 14 6.38 18.51 6.56
C GLU A 14 7.61 18.01 5.80
N ARG A 15 8.14 16.83 6.13
CA ARG A 15 9.28 16.26 5.39
C ARG A 15 8.96 16.02 3.92
N LYS A 16 7.78 15.46 3.60
CA LYS A 16 7.31 15.27 2.22
C LYS A 16 7.18 16.60 1.49
N TYR A 17 6.56 17.59 2.13
CA TYR A 17 6.43 18.95 1.58
C TYR A 17 7.79 19.59 1.25
N GLN A 18 8.76 19.45 2.17
CA GLN A 18 10.09 19.99 1.98
C GLN A 18 10.81 19.33 0.79
N GLN A 19 10.75 18.00 0.71
CA GLN A 19 11.45 17.23 -0.32
C GLN A 19 10.83 17.36 -1.71
N GLU A 20 9.50 17.26 -1.81
CA GLU A 20 8.79 17.23 -3.08
C GLU A 20 8.56 18.63 -3.67
N HIS A 21 8.33 19.62 -2.81
CA HIS A 21 7.89 20.96 -3.26
C HIS A 21 8.94 22.05 -3.02
N GLN A 22 9.46 22.20 -1.80
CA GLN A 22 10.28 23.37 -1.44
C GLN A 22 11.74 23.28 -1.91
N ILE A 23 12.43 22.17 -1.62
CA ILE A 23 13.85 21.99 -1.97
C ILE A 23 14.09 22.10 -3.48
N PRO A 24 13.30 21.43 -4.36
CA PRO A 24 13.47 21.57 -5.80
C PRO A 24 13.22 23.00 -6.28
N LYS A 25 12.16 23.65 -5.80
CA LYS A 25 11.80 25.02 -6.17
C LYS A 25 12.90 26.01 -5.75
N ARG A 26 13.39 25.95 -4.51
CA ARG A 26 14.50 26.78 -4.03
C ARG A 26 15.78 26.56 -4.81
N ARG A 27 16.13 25.31 -5.09
CA ARG A 27 17.32 24.96 -5.87
C ARG A 27 17.27 25.57 -7.26
N THR A 28 16.12 25.49 -7.92
CA THR A 28 15.91 26.10 -9.24
C THR A 28 15.98 27.62 -9.16
N HIS A 29 15.30 28.22 -8.17
CA HIS A 29 15.33 29.67 -7.93
C HIS A 29 16.75 30.19 -7.75
N ILE A 30 17.53 29.59 -6.84
CA ILE A 30 18.93 29.95 -6.58
C ILE A 30 19.76 29.88 -7.86
N LYS A 31 19.66 28.78 -8.62
CA LYS A 31 20.45 28.59 -9.84
C LYS A 31 20.13 29.64 -10.90
N ILE A 32 18.85 29.88 -11.17
CA ILE A 32 18.40 30.87 -12.15
C ILE A 32 18.84 32.27 -11.71
N PHE A 33 18.55 32.63 -10.45
CA PHE A 33 18.88 33.93 -9.89
C PHE A 33 20.37 34.21 -9.94
N MET A 34 21.21 33.28 -9.48
CA MET A 34 22.66 33.43 -9.48
C MET A 34 23.24 33.52 -10.89
N SER A 35 22.73 32.71 -11.83
CA SER A 35 23.21 32.75 -13.22
C SER A 35 22.89 34.09 -13.87
N PHE A 36 21.64 34.56 -13.71
CA PHE A 36 21.22 35.85 -14.24
C PHE A 36 22.01 37.01 -13.60
N PHE A 37 22.18 36.96 -12.28
CA PHE A 37 22.92 37.98 -11.54
C PHE A 37 24.39 38.07 -11.97
N ILE A 38 25.07 36.94 -12.15
CA ILE A 38 26.47 36.90 -12.62
C ILE A 38 26.59 37.52 -14.02
N VAL A 39 25.70 37.15 -14.95
CA VAL A 39 25.70 37.70 -16.32
C VAL A 39 25.54 39.22 -16.29
N LEU A 40 24.58 39.74 -15.52
CA LEU A 40 24.36 41.18 -15.39
C LEU A 40 25.57 41.89 -14.77
N GLN A 41 26.22 41.30 -13.77
CA GLN A 41 27.43 41.89 -13.16
C GLN A 41 28.59 41.94 -14.15
N ILE A 42 28.76 40.92 -15.00
CA ILE A 42 29.80 40.91 -16.05
C ILE A 42 29.56 42.03 -17.06
N ILE A 43 28.30 42.19 -17.51
CA ILE A 43 27.92 43.28 -18.42
C ILE A 43 28.19 44.64 -17.77
N LYS A 44 27.78 44.83 -16.51
CA LYS A 44 28.01 46.07 -15.77
C LYS A 44 29.50 46.37 -15.61
N LEU A 45 30.31 45.36 -15.28
CA LEU A 45 31.76 45.50 -15.15
C LEU A 45 32.40 45.92 -16.49
N ALA A 46 32.02 45.28 -17.60
CA ALA A 46 32.52 45.62 -18.92
C ALA A 46 32.24 47.09 -19.29
N ILE A 47 31.01 47.56 -19.05
CA ILE A 47 30.61 48.96 -19.27
C ILE A 47 31.44 49.92 -18.42
N VAL A 48 31.61 49.61 -17.13
CA VAL A 48 32.36 50.47 -16.20
C VAL A 48 33.85 50.54 -16.55
N LEU A 49 34.44 49.42 -17.02
CA LEU A 49 35.83 49.39 -17.50
C LEU A 49 36.01 50.20 -18.78
N ILE A 50 35.04 50.17 -19.71
CA ILE A 50 35.05 51.01 -20.93
C ILE A 50 35.02 52.50 -20.56
N ILE A 51 34.21 52.88 -19.57
CA ILE A 51 34.06 54.27 -19.09
C ILE A 51 35.24 54.70 -18.17
N GLN A 52 36.14 53.78 -17.82
CA GLN A 52 37.30 54.02 -16.93
C GLN A 52 36.93 54.52 -15.52
N ASN A 53 35.73 54.16 -15.02
CA ASN A 53 35.30 54.54 -13.68
C ASN A 53 35.70 53.48 -12.63
N TYR A 54 36.98 53.50 -12.25
CA TYR A 54 37.55 52.50 -11.34
C TYR A 54 36.94 52.49 -9.94
N SER A 55 36.44 53.64 -9.44
CA SER A 55 35.74 53.69 -8.15
C SER A 55 34.50 52.81 -8.09
N VAL A 56 33.81 52.61 -9.23
CA VAL A 56 32.62 51.75 -9.32
C VAL A 56 33.01 50.30 -9.65
N ALA A 57 34.16 50.08 -10.28
CA ALA A 57 34.65 48.75 -10.63
C ALA A 57 34.98 47.89 -9.39
N TYR A 58 35.62 48.47 -8.36
CA TYR A 58 35.99 47.72 -7.16
C TYR A 58 34.79 47.13 -6.40
N PRO A 59 33.70 47.87 -6.14
CA PRO A 59 32.47 47.29 -5.59
C PRO A 59 31.87 46.15 -6.41
N ILE A 60 31.90 46.24 -7.75
CA ILE A 60 31.36 45.20 -8.63
C ILE A 60 32.19 43.92 -8.51
N LEU A 61 33.52 44.05 -8.51
CA LEU A 61 34.44 42.93 -8.27
C LEU A 61 34.24 42.31 -6.88
N GLY A 62 34.02 43.14 -5.85
CA GLY A 62 33.68 42.67 -4.51
C GLY A 62 32.38 41.86 -4.49
N MET A 63 31.34 42.32 -5.18
CA MET A 63 30.07 41.60 -5.30
C MET A 63 30.21 40.30 -6.12
N MET A 64 31.06 40.28 -7.15
CA MET A 64 31.44 39.05 -7.84
C MET A 64 32.19 38.07 -6.92
N GLY A 65 33.06 38.57 -6.05
CA GLY A 65 33.72 37.78 -4.99
C GLY A 65 32.70 37.16 -4.02
N CYS A 66 31.73 37.95 -3.54
CA CYS A 66 30.64 37.46 -2.69
C CYS A 66 29.80 36.38 -3.40
N THR A 67 29.51 36.55 -4.70
CA THR A 67 28.81 35.52 -5.47
C THR A 67 29.66 34.26 -5.69
N ALA A 68 30.98 34.38 -5.87
CA ALA A 68 31.87 33.23 -5.92
C ALA A 68 31.90 32.45 -4.60
N LEU A 69 31.85 33.14 -3.44
CA LEU A 69 31.77 32.50 -2.12
C LEU A 69 30.51 31.66 -1.95
N THR A 70 29.42 31.96 -2.67
CA THR A 70 28.22 31.10 -2.64
C THR A 70 28.48 29.68 -3.13
N LYS A 71 29.51 29.43 -3.95
CA LYS A 71 29.90 28.09 -4.39
C LYS A 71 30.44 27.21 -3.26
N LEU A 72 30.89 27.80 -2.15
CA LEU A 72 31.31 27.06 -0.96
C LEU A 72 30.12 26.41 -0.23
N PHE A 73 28.91 26.90 -0.47
CA PHE A 73 27.69 26.33 0.10
C PHE A 73 27.23 25.15 -0.77
N ASN A 74 27.14 23.97 -0.17
CA ASN A 74 26.59 22.80 -0.85
C ASN A 74 25.07 22.99 -1.11
N ILE A 75 24.71 23.29 -2.35
CA ILE A 75 23.33 23.49 -2.82
C ILE A 75 22.45 22.24 -2.61
N ASN A 76 23.02 21.06 -2.41
CA ASN A 76 22.24 19.85 -2.16
C ASN A 76 21.79 19.71 -0.69
N LYS A 77 22.29 20.53 0.24
CA LYS A 77 21.86 20.52 1.65
C LYS A 77 20.79 21.60 1.91
N GLU A 78 19.69 21.24 2.56
CA GLU A 78 18.56 22.13 2.85
C GLU A 78 18.97 23.39 3.62
N ASN A 79 19.70 23.24 4.73
CA ASN A 79 20.12 24.36 5.57
C ASN A 79 20.99 25.38 4.80
N HIS A 80 21.82 24.90 3.88
CA HIS A 80 22.65 25.77 3.05
C HIS A 80 21.81 26.56 2.04
N GLN A 81 20.76 25.97 1.46
CA GLN A 81 19.88 26.67 0.53
C GLN A 81 19.17 27.85 1.22
N ARG A 82 18.67 27.64 2.46
CA ARG A 82 18.01 28.69 3.26
C ARG A 82 18.97 29.85 3.55
N ALA A 83 20.16 29.53 4.05
CA ALA A 83 21.19 30.52 4.35
C ALA A 83 21.62 31.31 3.09
N LEU A 84 21.72 30.63 1.95
CA LEU A 84 22.22 31.22 0.71
C LEU A 84 21.24 32.24 0.10
N ILE A 85 19.92 31.99 0.15
CA ILE A 85 18.91 32.97 -0.30
C ILE A 85 19.01 34.25 0.54
N MET A 86 19.10 34.11 1.87
CA MET A 86 19.22 35.24 2.79
C MET A 86 20.54 36.00 2.57
N TYR A 87 21.65 35.27 2.45
CA TYR A 87 22.97 35.83 2.19
C TYR A 87 23.00 36.68 0.90
N ILE A 88 22.44 36.15 -0.19
CA ILE A 88 22.34 36.88 -1.47
C ILE A 88 21.55 38.17 -1.30
N ASN A 89 20.40 38.11 -0.63
CA ASN A 89 19.51 39.27 -0.46
C ASN A 89 20.17 40.38 0.37
N ILE A 90 20.90 39.99 1.42
CA ILE A 90 21.66 40.91 2.29
C ILE A 90 22.84 41.51 1.54
N CYS A 91 23.68 40.68 0.90
CA CYS A 91 24.85 41.17 0.16
C CYS A 91 24.46 42.12 -0.96
N PHE A 92 23.41 41.78 -1.72
CA PHE A 92 22.91 42.67 -2.78
C PHE A 92 22.40 43.99 -2.20
N THR A 93 21.74 43.95 -1.05
CA THR A 93 21.25 45.17 -0.40
C THR A 93 22.37 46.04 0.14
N ILE A 94 23.40 45.46 0.74
CA ILE A 94 24.60 46.18 1.17
C ILE A 94 25.30 46.82 -0.03
N TYR A 95 25.49 46.08 -1.12
CA TYR A 95 26.08 46.58 -2.35
C TYR A 95 25.34 47.81 -2.88
N VAL A 96 24.01 47.73 -3.00
CA VAL A 96 23.18 48.82 -3.53
C VAL A 96 23.13 50.02 -2.59
N LEU A 97 23.13 49.84 -1.27
CA LEU A 97 23.04 50.95 -0.32
C LEU A 97 24.37 51.69 -0.16
N PHE A 98 25.48 50.96 0.02
CA PHE A 98 26.74 51.57 0.48
C PHE A 98 27.79 51.80 -0.59
N PHE A 99 27.73 51.09 -1.72
CA PHE A 99 28.86 51.05 -2.66
C PHE A 99 28.52 51.43 -4.11
N ASP A 100 27.23 51.46 -4.47
CA ASP A 100 26.82 51.86 -5.81
C ASP A 100 26.72 53.40 -5.88
N PRO A 101 27.32 54.06 -6.89
CA PRO A 101 27.67 55.48 -6.85
C PRO A 101 26.46 56.37 -6.61
N HIS A 102 26.70 57.51 -5.95
CA HIS A 102 25.71 58.55 -5.75
C HIS A 102 25.38 59.21 -7.08
N SER A 103 24.29 58.77 -7.68
CA SER A 103 23.69 59.35 -8.86
C SER A 103 22.62 60.37 -8.48
N ASP A 104 22.19 61.13 -9.48
CA ASP A 104 21.07 62.05 -9.41
C ASP A 104 19.85 61.38 -8.75
N ALA A 105 19.05 62.15 -7.99
CA ALA A 105 17.90 61.63 -7.26
C ALA A 105 16.97 60.72 -8.09
N PRO A 106 16.63 61.02 -9.37
CA PRO A 106 15.82 60.13 -10.20
C PRO A 106 16.43 58.73 -10.41
N THR A 107 17.75 58.65 -10.60
CA THR A 107 18.46 57.39 -10.79
C THR A 107 18.48 56.58 -9.50
N MET A 108 18.60 57.23 -8.34
CA MET A 108 18.48 56.56 -7.04
C MET A 108 17.07 55.97 -6.82
N TYR A 109 16.01 56.69 -7.17
CA TYR A 109 14.63 56.18 -7.10
C TYR A 109 14.43 54.96 -8.01
N PHE A 110 14.88 55.07 -9.27
CA PHE A 110 14.79 53.96 -10.23
C PHE A 110 15.54 52.73 -9.70
N ARG A 111 16.75 52.90 -9.17
CA ARG A 111 17.53 51.80 -8.58
C ARG A 111 16.83 51.17 -7.38
N GLY A 112 16.33 51.98 -6.46
CA GLY A 112 15.63 51.52 -5.26
C GLY A 112 14.40 50.66 -5.60
N ALA A 113 13.64 51.07 -6.61
CA ALA A 113 12.49 50.30 -7.10
C ALA A 113 12.89 48.91 -7.63
N HIS A 114 13.96 48.81 -8.44
CA HIS A 114 14.44 47.54 -8.97
C HIS A 114 15.00 46.62 -7.87
N GLN A 115 15.73 47.18 -6.91
CA GLN A 115 16.21 46.43 -5.76
C GLN A 115 15.04 45.89 -4.92
N MET A 116 13.99 46.69 -4.72
CA MET A 116 12.78 46.23 -4.03
C MET A 116 12.12 45.06 -4.74
N ILE A 117 12.00 45.10 -6.07
CA ILE A 117 11.44 44.00 -6.86
C ILE A 117 12.25 42.72 -6.66
N ILE A 118 13.58 42.80 -6.75
CA ILE A 118 14.48 41.66 -6.52
C ILE A 118 14.31 41.10 -5.10
N ASN A 119 14.26 41.99 -4.09
CA ASN A 119 14.09 41.58 -2.70
C ASN A 119 12.74 40.88 -2.48
N VAL A 120 11.65 41.40 -3.07
CA VAL A 120 10.32 40.79 -3.01
C VAL A 120 10.30 39.41 -3.68
N ILE A 121 10.92 39.26 -4.86
CA ILE A 121 11.04 37.97 -5.54
C ILE A 121 11.75 36.94 -4.64
N ASN A 122 12.84 37.34 -3.98
CA ASN A 122 13.57 36.46 -3.06
C ASN A 122 12.78 36.13 -1.79
N ILE A 123 12.03 37.09 -1.24
CA ILE A 123 11.17 36.92 -0.06
C ILE A 123 10.00 35.97 -0.34
N ILE A 124 9.39 36.04 -1.53
CA ILE A 124 8.31 35.12 -1.95
C ILE A 124 8.89 33.72 -2.27
N GLY A 125 10.14 33.66 -2.74
CA GLY A 125 10.83 32.42 -3.05
C GLY A 125 11.35 31.64 -1.83
N SER A 126 11.42 32.26 -0.66
CA SER A 126 11.86 31.63 0.60
C SER A 126 10.70 31.06 1.42
N GLU A 127 10.98 30.37 2.53
CA GLU A 127 9.93 29.96 3.47
C GLU A 127 9.54 31.11 4.40
N PHE A 128 8.31 31.08 4.92
CA PHE A 128 7.77 32.12 5.79
C PHE A 128 8.72 32.65 6.87
N ILE A 129 9.39 31.75 7.62
CA ILE A 129 10.34 32.16 8.67
C ILE A 129 11.55 32.88 8.06
N ASP A 130 12.14 32.31 7.01
CA ASP A 130 13.29 32.89 6.30
C ASP A 130 12.93 34.24 5.66
N SER A 131 11.72 34.33 5.10
CA SER A 131 11.13 35.54 4.51
C SER A 131 10.97 36.64 5.56
N THR A 132 10.45 36.28 6.74
CA THR A 132 10.26 37.21 7.87
C THR A 132 11.61 37.76 8.33
N LEU A 133 12.57 36.88 8.58
CA LEU A 133 13.93 37.26 9.00
C LEU A 133 14.60 38.16 7.95
N SER A 134 14.51 37.79 6.67
CA SER A 134 15.07 38.58 5.58
C SER A 134 14.44 39.98 5.52
N LEU A 135 13.12 40.07 5.63
CA LEU A 135 12.39 41.34 5.59
C LEU A 135 12.78 42.24 6.76
N THR A 136 12.90 41.70 7.98
CA THR A 136 13.37 42.45 9.15
C THR A 136 14.79 42.97 8.96
N VAL A 137 15.74 42.12 8.54
CA VAL A 137 17.14 42.52 8.33
C VAL A 137 17.26 43.58 7.25
N LEU A 138 16.56 43.42 6.12
CA LEU A 138 16.57 44.38 5.02
C LEU A 138 15.98 45.73 5.43
N TYR A 139 14.91 45.73 6.22
CA TYR A 139 14.34 46.95 6.77
C TYR A 139 15.32 47.67 7.71
N SER A 140 15.94 46.94 8.65
CA SER A 140 16.94 47.49 9.57
C SER A 140 18.14 48.11 8.84
N LEU A 141 18.67 47.44 7.80
CA LEU A 141 19.78 47.98 7.00
C LEU A 141 19.40 49.29 6.31
N ARG A 142 18.19 49.39 5.77
CA ARG A 142 17.70 50.60 5.10
C ARG A 142 17.43 51.73 6.07
N LEU A 143 16.88 51.43 7.24
CA LEU A 143 16.67 52.41 8.30
C LEU A 143 18.00 52.97 8.80
N LEU A 144 19.00 52.10 9.01
CA LEU A 144 20.34 52.50 9.41
C LEU A 144 21.00 53.40 8.37
N HIS A 145 20.89 53.03 7.08
CA HIS A 145 21.38 53.85 5.98
C HIS A 145 20.67 55.22 5.92
N LEU A 146 19.36 55.26 6.11
CA LEU A 146 18.60 56.51 6.16
C LEU A 146 19.13 57.42 7.29
N ILE A 147 19.25 56.89 8.50
CA ILE A 147 19.73 57.64 9.67
C ILE A 147 21.14 58.20 9.46
N GLN A 148 22.02 57.43 8.83
CA GLN A 148 23.41 57.85 8.60
C GLN A 148 23.54 58.95 7.53
N ASN A 149 22.71 58.93 6.49
CA ASN A 149 22.91 59.72 5.29
C ASN A 149 21.88 60.84 5.08
N SER A 150 20.79 60.88 5.84
CA SER A 150 19.77 61.94 5.75
C SER A 150 20.10 63.12 6.68
N GLY A 151 20.09 64.35 6.16
CA GLY A 151 20.18 65.57 6.98
C GLY A 151 18.91 65.87 7.80
N SER A 152 17.77 65.26 7.46
CA SER A 152 16.52 65.33 8.22
C SER A 152 15.69 64.07 7.99
N ILE A 153 15.12 63.51 9.06
CA ILE A 153 14.30 62.30 9.00
C ILE A 153 12.82 62.69 8.99
N GLU A 154 12.11 62.31 7.94
CA GLU A 154 10.67 62.50 7.85
C GLU A 154 9.93 61.32 8.51
N ILE A 155 9.27 61.58 9.64
CA ILE A 155 8.61 60.53 10.45
C ILE A 155 7.48 59.83 9.67
N THR A 156 6.76 60.57 8.82
CA THR A 156 5.70 60.05 7.94
C THR A 156 6.22 58.93 7.03
N SER A 157 7.39 59.12 6.43
CA SER A 157 8.07 58.14 5.57
C SER A 157 8.45 56.87 6.34
N ILE A 158 8.88 57.00 7.61
CA ILE A 158 9.16 55.83 8.48
C ILE A 158 7.87 55.06 8.77
N ILE A 159 6.78 55.74 9.12
CA ILE A 159 5.48 55.10 9.41
C ILE A 159 4.97 54.34 8.18
N LEU A 160 5.06 54.95 6.99
CA LEU A 160 4.70 54.28 5.73
C LEU A 160 5.59 53.07 5.42
N ALA A 161 6.88 53.16 5.73
CA ALA A 161 7.81 52.04 5.58
C ALA A 161 7.47 50.88 6.54
N ILE A 162 7.05 51.17 7.78
CA ILE A 162 6.59 50.14 8.73
C ILE A 162 5.30 49.50 8.21
N GLY A 163 4.31 50.31 7.82
CA GLY A 163 3.03 49.82 7.30
C GLY A 163 3.18 48.95 6.05
N SER A 164 4.04 49.35 5.11
CA SER A 164 4.32 48.56 3.89
C SER A 164 5.04 47.24 4.20
N ASN A 165 5.97 47.21 5.15
CA ASN A 165 6.62 45.97 5.58
C ASN A 165 5.66 45.00 6.28
N LEU A 166 4.76 45.51 7.12
CA LEU A 166 3.71 44.70 7.74
C LEU A 166 2.72 44.16 6.70
N SER A 167 2.33 44.97 5.73
CA SER A 167 1.48 44.55 4.61
C SER A 167 2.15 43.45 3.77
N LEU A 168 3.43 43.60 3.44
CA LEU A 168 4.19 42.58 2.73
C LEU A 168 4.31 41.28 3.54
N LEU A 169 4.54 41.38 4.85
CA LEU A 169 4.57 40.20 5.74
C LEU A 169 3.23 39.46 5.77
N LEU A 170 2.11 40.20 5.81
CA LEU A 170 0.76 39.63 5.74
C LEU A 170 0.52 38.91 4.40
N ILE A 171 0.93 39.51 3.28
CA ILE A 171 0.82 38.87 1.96
C ILE A 171 1.63 37.58 1.92
N VAL A 172 2.86 37.59 2.44
CA VAL A 172 3.72 36.40 2.50
C VAL A 172 3.11 35.31 3.40
N TYR A 173 2.50 35.69 4.52
CA TYR A 173 1.76 34.77 5.40
C TYR A 173 0.59 34.10 4.66
N LEU A 174 -0.25 34.87 3.97
CA LEU A 174 -1.39 34.36 3.21
C LEU A 174 -0.93 33.45 2.06
N TYR A 175 0.12 33.85 1.34
CA TYR A 175 0.72 33.07 0.26
C TYR A 175 1.19 31.70 0.73
N HIS A 176 1.97 31.64 1.82
CA HIS A 176 2.46 30.36 2.34
C HIS A 176 1.35 29.49 2.93
N THR A 177 0.34 30.11 3.53
CA THR A 177 -0.86 29.38 3.99
C THR A 177 -1.58 28.73 2.81
N ALA A 178 -1.78 29.47 1.71
CA ALA A 178 -2.44 28.95 0.51
C ALA A 178 -1.67 27.79 -0.12
N ILE A 179 -0.34 27.91 -0.30
CA ILE A 179 0.48 26.82 -0.88
C ILE A 179 0.45 25.57 0.00
N ARG A 180 0.56 25.73 1.32
CA ARG A 180 0.53 24.59 2.24
C ARG A 180 -0.83 23.89 2.21
N SER A 181 -1.93 24.64 2.13
CA SER A 181 -3.27 24.08 1.93
C SER A 181 -3.41 23.37 0.58
N GLN A 182 -2.87 23.95 -0.49
CA GLN A 182 -2.86 23.32 -1.82
C GLN A 182 -2.12 21.97 -1.79
N PHE A 183 -0.97 21.91 -1.13
CA PHE A 183 -0.22 20.65 -0.98
C PHE A 183 -1.03 19.57 -0.26
N LEU A 184 -1.75 19.94 0.81
CA LEU A 184 -2.63 19.00 1.51
C LEU A 184 -3.76 18.49 0.62
N LEU A 185 -4.36 19.37 -0.20
CA LEU A 185 -5.39 18.99 -1.16
C LEU A 185 -4.85 18.01 -2.20
N THR A 186 -3.67 18.29 -2.76
CA THR A 186 -3.01 17.38 -3.73
C THR A 186 -2.77 15.99 -3.13
N GLN A 187 -2.38 15.90 -1.85
CA GLN A 187 -2.25 14.61 -1.18
C GLN A 187 -3.58 13.88 -1.02
N VAL A 188 -4.66 14.62 -0.71
CA VAL A 188 -6.01 14.04 -0.62
C VAL A 188 -6.48 13.51 -1.97
N ASP A 189 -6.24 14.26 -3.05
CA ASP A 189 -6.60 13.84 -4.41
C ASP A 189 -5.84 12.58 -4.84
N GLN A 190 -4.53 12.52 -4.60
CA GLN A 190 -3.72 11.33 -4.89
C GLN A 190 -4.21 10.09 -4.13
N ARG A 191 -4.65 10.27 -2.86
CA ARG A 191 -5.25 9.18 -2.08
C ARG A 191 -6.55 8.69 -2.73
N TRP A 192 -7.42 9.61 -3.10
CA TRP A 192 -8.68 9.26 -3.78
C TRP A 192 -8.42 8.56 -5.11
N GLU A 193 -7.43 9.01 -5.88
CA GLU A 193 -7.06 8.36 -7.13
C GLU A 193 -6.59 6.91 -6.89
N ASN A 194 -5.79 6.68 -5.84
CA ASN A 194 -5.34 5.34 -5.46
C ASN A 194 -6.49 4.46 -4.98
N ILE A 195 -7.40 5.00 -4.17
CA ILE A 195 -8.62 4.30 -3.72
C ILE A 195 -9.49 3.93 -4.91
N LEU A 196 -9.75 4.88 -5.82
CA LEU A 196 -10.57 4.67 -7.02
C LEU A 196 -9.97 3.61 -7.94
N LYS A 197 -8.65 3.62 -8.16
CA LYS A 197 -7.95 2.55 -8.91
C LYS A 197 -8.15 1.17 -8.28
N GLN A 198 -8.15 1.07 -6.96
CA GLN A 198 -8.41 -0.21 -6.27
C GLN A 198 -9.88 -0.62 -6.33
N ILE A 199 -10.83 0.32 -6.25
CA ILE A 199 -12.27 0.06 -6.34
C ILE A 199 -12.67 -0.38 -7.75
N LEU A 200 -12.17 0.28 -8.81
CA LEU A 200 -12.51 -0.06 -10.19
C LEU A 200 -12.19 -1.52 -10.55
N ASN A 201 -11.16 -2.10 -9.93
CA ASN A 201 -10.77 -3.50 -10.16
C ASN A 201 -11.64 -4.52 -9.39
N ASN A 202 -12.30 -4.11 -8.30
CA ASN A 202 -13.05 -5.00 -7.41
C ASN A 202 -14.40 -4.36 -7.01
N SER A 203 -15.51 -4.87 -7.52
CA SER A 203 -16.86 -4.26 -7.34
C SER A 203 -17.43 -4.34 -5.92
N LYS A 204 -16.83 -5.10 -5.01
CA LYS A 204 -17.31 -5.32 -3.64
C LYS A 204 -16.29 -4.84 -2.62
N PHE A 205 -16.61 -3.75 -1.92
CA PHE A 205 -15.71 -3.13 -0.97
C PHE A 205 -16.44 -2.56 0.25
N ILE A 206 -15.69 -2.35 1.33
CA ILE A 206 -16.07 -1.48 2.45
C ILE A 206 -15.02 -0.37 2.51
N LEU A 207 -15.48 0.87 2.56
CA LEU A 207 -14.66 2.05 2.80
C LEU A 207 -15.08 2.64 4.15
N ILE A 208 -14.13 2.80 5.07
CA ILE A 208 -14.38 3.33 6.41
C ILE A 208 -13.30 4.36 6.75
N ASN A 209 -13.66 5.46 7.39
CA ASN A 209 -12.70 6.39 7.98
C ASN A 209 -12.54 6.12 9.47
N PHE A 210 -11.33 6.21 9.99
CA PHE A 210 -11.05 6.11 11.42
C PHE A 210 -10.79 7.50 12.01
N GLN A 211 -11.55 7.89 13.02
CA GLN A 211 -11.27 9.10 13.79
C GLN A 211 -10.33 8.77 14.94
N ILE A 212 -9.08 9.21 14.83
CA ILE A 212 -8.03 8.97 15.83
C ILE A 212 -8.41 9.59 17.19
N GLU A 213 -8.92 10.82 17.20
CA GLU A 213 -9.24 11.55 18.44
C GLU A 213 -10.32 10.87 19.28
N LYS A 214 -11.33 10.28 18.62
CA LYS A 214 -12.46 9.60 19.28
C LYS A 214 -12.29 8.09 19.36
N LEU A 215 -11.23 7.54 18.74
CA LEU A 215 -11.00 6.11 18.56
C LEU A 215 -12.21 5.38 17.96
N GLN A 216 -12.83 5.99 16.94
CA GLN A 216 -14.09 5.52 16.37
C GLN A 216 -14.07 5.47 14.85
N TYR A 217 -14.67 4.42 14.30
CA TYR A 217 -14.92 4.27 12.87
C TYR A 217 -16.14 5.10 12.43
N GLN A 218 -15.97 5.90 11.38
CA GLN A 218 -16.96 6.83 10.83
C GLN A 218 -16.98 6.76 9.30
N SER A 219 -18.02 7.33 8.69
CA SER A 219 -18.20 7.41 7.23
C SER A 219 -18.01 6.07 6.53
N VAL A 220 -19.00 5.20 6.70
CA VAL A 220 -18.99 3.85 6.14
C VAL A 220 -19.69 3.84 4.80
N THR A 221 -19.03 3.35 3.75
CA THR A 221 -19.63 3.03 2.46
C THR A 221 -19.36 1.56 2.17
N SER A 222 -20.40 0.76 1.94
CA SER A 222 -20.23 -0.68 1.71
C SER A 222 -21.05 -1.17 0.53
N THR A 223 -20.40 -1.91 -0.36
CA THR A 223 -21.00 -2.80 -1.37
C THR A 223 -20.56 -4.26 -1.16
N PHE A 224 -20.03 -4.57 0.03
CA PHE A 224 -19.29 -5.79 0.32
C PHE A 224 -20.11 -7.07 0.19
N SER A 225 -21.33 -7.07 0.74
CA SER A 225 -22.33 -8.14 0.59
C SER A 225 -23.73 -7.57 0.84
N GLN A 226 -24.78 -8.32 0.50
CA GLN A 226 -26.17 -7.91 0.81
C GLN A 226 -26.45 -7.83 2.32
N ALA A 227 -25.70 -8.56 3.14
CA ALA A 227 -25.86 -8.60 4.60
C ALA A 227 -24.96 -7.60 5.35
N ILE A 228 -24.08 -6.90 4.62
CA ILE A 228 -23.12 -5.94 5.18
C ILE A 228 -23.14 -4.68 4.32
N GLN A 229 -24.22 -3.91 4.43
CA GLN A 229 -24.44 -2.65 3.71
C GLN A 229 -24.57 -1.46 4.65
N SER A 230 -25.26 -1.64 5.77
CA SER A 230 -25.48 -0.55 6.72
C SER A 230 -24.24 -0.28 7.57
N LYS A 231 -24.15 0.93 8.13
CA LYS A 231 -23.06 1.32 9.04
C LYS A 231 -22.97 0.36 10.24
N GLU A 232 -24.11 -0.02 10.82
CA GLU A 232 -24.16 -0.90 11.98
C GLU A 232 -23.70 -2.32 11.63
N GLU A 233 -24.13 -2.86 10.48
CA GLU A 233 -23.67 -4.17 10.00
C GLU A 233 -22.17 -4.21 9.75
N VAL A 234 -21.61 -3.15 9.18
CA VAL A 234 -20.16 -3.05 8.98
C VAL A 234 -19.42 -3.01 10.31
N LEU A 235 -19.90 -2.21 11.29
CA LEU A 235 -19.29 -2.16 12.61
C LEU A 235 -19.39 -3.51 13.34
N ASN A 236 -20.53 -4.19 13.23
CA ASN A 236 -20.72 -5.54 13.76
C ASN A 236 -19.77 -6.53 13.07
N PHE A 237 -19.63 -6.44 11.75
CA PHE A 237 -18.65 -7.21 11.00
C PHE A 237 -17.24 -6.99 11.55
N LEU A 238 -16.78 -5.75 11.72
CA LEU A 238 -15.43 -5.48 12.25
C LEU A 238 -15.23 -6.05 13.67
N ARG A 239 -16.26 -5.95 14.52
CA ARG A 239 -16.23 -6.39 15.93
C ARG A 239 -16.25 -7.90 16.09
N GLU A 240 -17.13 -8.57 15.36
CA GLU A 240 -17.38 -10.00 15.50
C GLU A 240 -16.48 -10.86 14.62
N ALA A 241 -15.97 -10.31 13.52
CA ALA A 241 -15.00 -10.97 12.67
C ALA A 241 -13.72 -11.28 13.46
N LYS A 242 -13.29 -12.54 13.43
CA LYS A 242 -12.09 -13.00 14.16
C LYS A 242 -10.92 -13.27 13.22
N ILE A 243 -9.74 -12.79 13.63
CA ILE A 243 -8.45 -13.12 13.04
C ILE A 243 -7.62 -13.76 14.14
N GLU A 244 -7.25 -15.03 13.95
CA GLU A 244 -6.51 -15.81 14.95
C GLU A 244 -7.20 -15.76 16.32
N ASN A 245 -6.64 -15.00 17.28
CA ASN A 245 -7.14 -14.85 18.65
C ASN A 245 -7.85 -13.51 18.95
N GLY A 246 -7.90 -12.57 18.00
CA GLY A 246 -8.45 -11.22 18.20
C GLY A 246 -9.57 -10.85 17.22
N SER A 247 -10.22 -9.71 17.44
CA SER A 247 -11.19 -9.17 16.48
C SER A 247 -10.51 -8.48 15.30
N PHE A 248 -11.20 -8.40 14.16
CA PHE A 248 -10.70 -7.69 12.99
C PHE A 248 -10.53 -6.19 13.28
N GLU A 249 -11.43 -5.62 14.08
CA GLU A 249 -11.33 -4.25 14.60
C GLU A 249 -10.02 -4.01 15.36
N GLN A 250 -9.67 -4.89 16.30
CA GLN A 250 -8.42 -4.79 17.08
C GLN A 250 -7.20 -4.93 16.17
N TYR A 251 -7.26 -5.84 15.20
CA TYR A 251 -6.18 -6.04 14.24
C TYR A 251 -5.94 -4.79 13.37
N LEU A 252 -7.00 -4.18 12.83
CA LEU A 252 -6.89 -2.93 12.08
C LEU A 252 -6.39 -1.77 12.94
N PHE A 253 -6.85 -1.70 14.20
CA PHE A 253 -6.39 -0.69 15.14
C PHE A 253 -4.89 -0.82 15.44
N HIS A 254 -4.38 -2.03 15.70
CA HIS A 254 -2.94 -2.26 15.86
C HIS A 254 -2.16 -1.86 14.61
N LYS A 255 -2.69 -2.12 13.40
CA LYS A 255 -2.03 -1.68 12.16
C LYS A 255 -2.00 -0.16 11.99
N ILE A 256 -3.03 0.55 12.44
CA ILE A 256 -3.04 2.02 12.51
C ILE A 256 -1.97 2.51 13.50
N GLN A 257 -1.84 1.86 14.67
CA GLN A 257 -0.80 2.21 15.65
C GLN A 257 0.61 1.93 15.13
N ASP A 258 0.84 0.79 14.48
CA ASP A 258 2.13 0.45 13.87
C ASP A 258 2.58 1.54 12.89
N TYR A 259 1.66 2.12 12.11
CA TYR A 259 1.98 3.22 11.20
C TYR A 259 2.54 4.46 11.91
N SER A 260 2.02 4.79 13.10
CA SER A 260 2.52 5.96 13.86
C SER A 260 4.01 5.85 14.20
N SER A 261 4.55 4.62 14.26
CA SER A 261 5.97 4.35 14.50
C SER A 261 6.81 4.25 13.23
N ASN A 262 6.28 3.63 12.15
CA ASN A 262 7.07 3.24 10.98
C ASN A 262 6.77 4.02 9.69
N TYR A 263 5.68 4.80 9.65
CA TYR A 263 5.26 5.64 8.52
C TYR A 263 5.14 4.92 7.16
N GLN A 264 4.92 3.60 7.15
CA GLN A 264 4.77 2.81 5.92
C GLN A 264 3.30 2.59 5.58
N GLU A 265 2.89 3.02 4.38
CA GLU A 265 1.54 2.76 3.88
C GLU A 265 1.28 1.25 3.77
N ILE A 266 0.11 0.82 4.23
CA ILE A 266 -0.29 -0.58 4.24
C ILE A 266 -1.19 -0.78 3.03
N LEU A 267 -0.68 -1.45 1.98
CA LEU A 267 -1.40 -1.65 0.72
C LEU A 267 -1.60 -3.15 0.45
N ASN A 268 -2.82 -3.53 0.09
CA ASN A 268 -3.20 -4.87 -0.38
C ASN A 268 -2.78 -6.02 0.56
N HIS A 269 -2.90 -5.83 1.87
CA HIS A 269 -2.62 -6.88 2.83
C HIS A 269 -3.77 -7.89 2.88
N SER A 270 -3.48 -9.16 2.59
CA SER A 270 -4.44 -10.25 2.64
C SER A 270 -4.48 -10.93 4.01
N VAL A 271 -5.67 -11.08 4.59
CA VAL A 271 -5.89 -11.81 5.84
C VAL A 271 -7.12 -12.72 5.74
N ASN A 272 -7.08 -13.86 6.43
CA ASN A 272 -8.23 -14.76 6.56
C ASN A 272 -9.05 -14.40 7.79
N VAL A 273 -10.33 -14.17 7.59
CA VAL A 273 -11.27 -13.65 8.58
C VAL A 273 -12.40 -14.67 8.78
N LYS A 274 -12.72 -15.00 10.04
CA LYS A 274 -13.84 -15.86 10.41
C LYS A 274 -15.02 -15.00 10.87
N PHE A 275 -16.18 -15.12 10.23
CA PHE A 275 -17.39 -14.36 10.58
C PHE A 275 -18.62 -15.21 10.26
N ASN A 276 -19.60 -15.31 11.17
CA ASN A 276 -20.83 -16.11 10.99
C ASN A 276 -20.60 -17.55 10.45
N LYS A 277 -19.62 -18.26 11.02
CA LYS A 277 -19.19 -19.62 10.60
C LYS A 277 -18.66 -19.70 9.16
N GLN A 278 -18.41 -18.56 8.52
CA GLN A 278 -17.81 -18.46 7.20
C GLN A 278 -16.34 -18.05 7.31
N LEU A 279 -15.50 -18.62 6.45
CA LEU A 279 -14.11 -18.18 6.26
C LEU A 279 -14.05 -17.30 5.01
N MET A 280 -13.49 -16.09 5.17
CA MET A 280 -13.29 -15.10 4.11
C MET A 280 -11.83 -14.74 3.96
N GLN A 281 -11.33 -14.62 2.73
CA GLN A 281 -10.07 -13.93 2.49
C GLN A 281 -10.38 -12.47 2.14
N VAL A 282 -9.86 -11.57 2.97
CA VAL A 282 -10.09 -10.14 2.89
C VAL A 282 -8.76 -9.45 2.61
N ASP A 283 -8.74 -8.63 1.57
CA ASP A 283 -7.64 -7.73 1.27
C ASP A 283 -7.97 -6.35 1.84
N PHE A 284 -7.03 -5.72 2.54
CA PHE A 284 -7.25 -4.36 3.02
C PHE A 284 -6.06 -3.44 2.74
N SER A 285 -6.37 -2.16 2.59
CA SER A 285 -5.42 -1.06 2.42
C SER A 285 -5.77 0.05 3.40
N ILE A 286 -4.77 0.65 4.05
CA ILE A 286 -4.94 1.79 4.97
C ILE A 286 -4.21 2.99 4.39
N PHE A 287 -4.98 4.02 4.06
CA PHE A 287 -4.50 5.28 3.51
C PHE A 287 -4.47 6.32 4.62
N PHE A 288 -3.28 6.77 5.01
CA PHE A 288 -3.11 7.70 6.10
C PHE A 288 -3.20 9.14 5.61
N GLY A 289 -4.11 9.93 6.19
CA GLY A 289 -4.32 11.36 5.95
C GLY A 289 -4.76 12.10 7.21
N ASN A 290 -5.64 13.11 7.08
CA ASN A 290 -6.23 13.77 8.25
C ASN A 290 -6.96 12.76 9.16
N GLN A 291 -7.59 11.77 8.53
CA GLN A 291 -8.17 10.59 9.16
C GLN A 291 -7.75 9.37 8.34
N PRO A 292 -7.29 8.26 8.94
CA PRO A 292 -7.00 7.04 8.21
C PRO A 292 -8.25 6.52 7.49
N THR A 293 -8.15 6.33 6.18
CA THR A 293 -9.20 5.69 5.38
C THR A 293 -8.80 4.25 5.12
N ILE A 294 -9.66 3.32 5.52
CA ILE A 294 -9.46 1.89 5.34
C ILE A 294 -10.36 1.41 4.21
N LEU A 295 -9.75 0.80 3.22
CA LEU A 295 -10.44 0.07 2.15
C LEU A 295 -10.32 -1.42 2.43
N ILE A 296 -11.45 -2.12 2.46
CA ILE A 296 -11.55 -3.56 2.69
C ILE A 296 -12.23 -4.17 1.48
N GLN A 297 -11.64 -5.20 0.90
CA GLN A 297 -12.12 -5.85 -0.32
C GLN A 297 -12.17 -7.36 -0.12
N THR A 298 -13.23 -8.01 -0.58
CA THR A 298 -13.19 -9.46 -0.73
C THR A 298 -12.49 -9.80 -2.02
N ARG A 299 -11.60 -10.80 -2.00
CA ARG A 299 -11.27 -11.48 -3.26
C ARG A 299 -12.51 -12.20 -3.76
N SER A 300 -13.14 -11.69 -4.81
CA SER A 300 -14.01 -12.54 -5.62
C SER A 300 -13.12 -13.67 -6.15
N SER A 301 -13.53 -14.92 -5.92
CA SER A 301 -12.85 -16.06 -6.52
C SER A 301 -12.82 -15.81 -8.03
N LYS A 302 -11.63 -15.60 -8.59
CA LYS A 302 -11.46 -15.26 -10.01
C LYS A 302 -12.16 -16.34 -10.84
N PHE A 303 -13.35 -16.07 -11.33
CA PHE A 303 -14.06 -16.96 -12.27
C PHE A 303 -13.21 -17.26 -13.52
N HIS A 304 -12.25 -16.39 -13.83
CA HIS A 304 -11.31 -16.58 -14.93
C HIS A 304 -10.28 -17.71 -14.70
N SER A 305 -9.95 -18.07 -13.46
CA SER A 305 -9.03 -19.19 -13.21
C SER A 305 -9.70 -20.55 -13.38
N GLN A 306 -11.01 -20.64 -13.16
CA GLN A 306 -11.75 -21.91 -13.31
C GLN A 306 -11.71 -22.44 -14.75
N ASN A 307 -11.86 -21.56 -15.75
CA ASN A 307 -11.79 -21.96 -17.16
C ASN A 307 -10.39 -22.48 -17.57
N GLN A 308 -9.32 -21.84 -17.07
CA GLN A 308 -7.95 -22.30 -17.34
C GLN A 308 -7.65 -23.64 -16.67
N GLU A 309 -8.21 -23.89 -15.49
CA GLU A 309 -8.00 -25.16 -14.79
C GLU A 309 -8.81 -26.30 -15.41
N ILE A 310 -10.05 -26.04 -15.84
CA ILE A 310 -10.84 -27.00 -16.63
C ILE A 310 -10.09 -27.37 -17.92
N GLN A 311 -9.50 -26.40 -18.62
CA GLN A 311 -8.71 -26.65 -19.84
C GLN A 311 -7.48 -27.53 -19.56
N LYS A 312 -6.78 -27.33 -18.43
CA LYS A 312 -5.65 -28.19 -18.01
C LYS A 312 -6.10 -29.63 -17.75
N VAL A 313 -7.27 -29.81 -17.14
CA VAL A 313 -7.83 -31.15 -16.90
C VAL A 313 -8.15 -31.85 -18.21
N CYS A 314 -8.81 -31.17 -19.15
CA CYS A 314 -9.08 -31.70 -20.49
C CYS A 314 -7.79 -32.10 -21.22
N GLN A 315 -6.73 -31.30 -21.14
CA GLN A 315 -5.42 -31.65 -21.70
C GLN A 315 -4.80 -32.90 -21.07
N GLN A 316 -5.00 -33.13 -19.76
CA GLN A 316 -4.52 -34.34 -19.10
C GLN A 316 -5.32 -35.58 -19.50
N TYR A 317 -6.64 -35.47 -19.62
CA TYR A 317 -7.48 -36.56 -20.14
C TYR A 317 -7.06 -36.96 -21.55
N LEU A 318 -6.79 -35.98 -22.43
CA LEU A 318 -6.26 -36.23 -23.77
C LEU A 318 -4.91 -36.94 -23.74
N LYS A 319 -3.98 -36.56 -22.85
CA LYS A 319 -2.70 -37.26 -22.69
C LYS A 319 -2.89 -38.72 -22.27
N LEU A 320 -3.81 -39.00 -21.34
CA LEU A 320 -4.09 -40.35 -20.87
C LEU A 320 -4.71 -41.21 -22.00
N LEU A 321 -5.62 -40.63 -22.79
CA LEU A 321 -6.15 -41.26 -24.00
C LEU A 321 -5.07 -41.56 -25.04
N ILE A 322 -4.14 -40.63 -25.29
CA ILE A 322 -3.01 -40.84 -26.22
C ILE A 322 -2.13 -42.00 -25.75
N VAL A 323 -1.83 -42.08 -24.45
CA VAL A 323 -1.05 -43.18 -23.87
C VAL A 323 -1.78 -44.51 -24.04
N PHE A 324 -3.09 -44.56 -23.78
CA PHE A 324 -3.90 -45.76 -24.02
C PHE A 324 -3.89 -46.18 -25.49
N ILE A 325 -4.11 -45.25 -26.41
CA ILE A 325 -4.09 -45.51 -27.86
C ILE A 325 -2.72 -46.04 -28.28
N ARG A 326 -1.63 -45.49 -27.74
CA ARG A 326 -0.26 -45.94 -28.01
C ARG A 326 -0.01 -47.37 -27.53
N ILE A 327 -0.40 -47.67 -26.28
CA ILE A 327 -0.25 -49.02 -25.71
C ILE A 327 -1.00 -50.06 -26.55
N ILE A 328 -2.23 -49.73 -26.99
CA ILE A 328 -3.04 -50.61 -27.84
C ILE A 328 -2.43 -50.76 -29.24
N LYS A 329 -1.97 -49.67 -29.87
CA LYS A 329 -1.43 -49.69 -31.24
C LYS A 329 -0.05 -50.33 -31.34
N GLU A 330 0.82 -50.09 -30.36
CA GLU A 330 2.24 -50.46 -30.39
C GLU A 330 2.53 -51.72 -29.57
N ASN A 331 1.51 -52.34 -28.95
CA ASN A 331 1.60 -53.56 -28.15
C ASN A 331 2.67 -53.49 -27.04
N ILE A 332 2.88 -52.29 -26.48
CA ILE A 332 3.90 -52.02 -25.46
C ILE A 332 3.50 -52.66 -24.13
N ALA A 333 4.47 -53.23 -23.42
CA ALA A 333 4.28 -53.71 -22.05
C ALA A 333 3.74 -52.61 -21.12
N PHE A 334 2.61 -52.88 -20.46
CA PHE A 334 1.90 -51.91 -19.62
C PHE A 334 2.60 -51.70 -18.27
N ASP A 335 3.21 -50.53 -18.06
CA ASP A 335 3.70 -50.13 -16.74
C ASP A 335 2.54 -49.65 -15.86
N LYS A 336 2.05 -50.56 -15.02
CA LYS A 336 0.95 -50.35 -14.09
C LYS A 336 1.21 -49.21 -13.10
N ILE A 337 2.46 -48.95 -12.73
CA ILE A 337 2.83 -47.93 -11.73
C ILE A 337 2.75 -46.54 -12.35
N GLN A 338 3.35 -46.35 -13.53
CA GLN A 338 3.27 -45.07 -14.25
C GLN A 338 1.83 -44.71 -14.62
N PHE A 339 1.06 -45.69 -15.08
CA PHE A 339 -0.34 -45.50 -15.41
C PHE A 339 -1.16 -45.10 -14.17
N HIS A 340 -0.97 -45.78 -13.04
CA HIS A 340 -1.65 -45.47 -11.78
C HIS A 340 -1.31 -44.05 -11.31
N GLY A 341 -0.04 -43.64 -11.37
CA GLY A 341 0.38 -42.28 -11.02
C GLY A 341 -0.23 -41.20 -11.91
N LEU A 342 -0.44 -41.47 -13.21
CA LEU A 342 -1.10 -40.54 -14.12
C LEU A 342 -2.63 -40.50 -13.88
N SER A 343 -3.25 -41.65 -13.59
CA SER A 343 -4.66 -41.74 -13.20
C SER A 343 -4.95 -40.95 -11.92
N ASN A 344 -4.11 -41.11 -10.89
CA ASN A 344 -4.22 -40.38 -9.63
C ASN A 344 -4.16 -38.86 -9.87
N LYS A 345 -3.23 -38.38 -10.70
CA LYS A 345 -3.13 -36.95 -11.05
C LYS A 345 -4.43 -36.39 -11.63
N ILE A 346 -5.07 -37.13 -12.54
CA ILE A 346 -6.35 -36.71 -13.12
C ILE A 346 -7.46 -36.74 -12.07
N GLN A 347 -7.57 -37.82 -11.29
CA GLN A 347 -8.59 -37.93 -10.25
C GLN A 347 -8.46 -36.81 -9.20
N PHE A 348 -7.23 -36.42 -8.83
CA PHE A 348 -7.00 -35.27 -7.97
C PHE A 348 -7.45 -33.95 -8.58
N GLN A 349 -7.23 -33.75 -9.87
CA GLN A 349 -7.68 -32.55 -10.57
C GLN A 349 -9.20 -32.50 -10.77
N ASP A 350 -9.87 -33.65 -10.90
CA ASP A 350 -11.32 -33.73 -10.91
C ASP A 350 -11.91 -33.39 -9.52
N LEU A 351 -11.30 -33.91 -8.44
CA LEU A 351 -11.72 -33.61 -7.06
C LEU A 351 -11.52 -32.14 -6.68
N MET A 352 -10.30 -31.63 -6.83
CA MET A 352 -10.03 -30.44 -7.64
C MET A 352 -11.18 -29.49 -7.96
N ILE A 353 -11.57 -29.60 -9.22
CA ILE A 353 -12.66 -28.87 -9.86
C ILE A 353 -13.96 -29.03 -9.08
N LYS A 354 -14.29 -30.23 -8.60
CA LYS A 354 -15.52 -30.43 -7.82
C LYS A 354 -15.55 -29.58 -6.56
N ILE A 355 -14.44 -29.39 -5.86
CA ILE A 355 -14.39 -28.49 -4.69
C ILE A 355 -14.58 -27.04 -5.10
N TRP A 356 -14.09 -26.65 -6.29
CA TRP A 356 -14.22 -25.28 -6.80
C TRP A 356 -15.58 -24.93 -7.40
N SER A 357 -16.24 -25.90 -8.04
CA SER A 357 -17.46 -25.66 -8.82
C SER A 357 -18.75 -25.91 -8.05
N SER A 358 -18.69 -26.54 -6.88
CA SER A 358 -19.88 -26.99 -6.16
C SER A 358 -19.99 -26.40 -4.76
N GLU A 359 -21.23 -26.27 -4.30
CA GLU A 359 -21.51 -25.89 -2.93
C GLU A 359 -20.92 -26.92 -1.95
N LEU A 360 -20.18 -26.40 -0.96
CA LEU A 360 -19.52 -27.19 0.06
C LEU A 360 -20.46 -27.34 1.25
N HIS A 361 -21.11 -28.49 1.34
CA HIS A 361 -22.01 -28.80 2.45
C HIS A 361 -21.32 -29.61 3.54
N CYS A 362 -21.62 -29.24 4.77
CA CYS A 362 -21.29 -29.98 5.98
C CYS A 362 -22.16 -31.25 6.05
N LYS A 363 -21.52 -32.43 6.25
CA LYS A 363 -22.21 -33.71 6.43
C LYS A 363 -21.49 -34.58 7.45
N THR A 364 -22.28 -35.30 8.24
CA THR A 364 -21.80 -36.38 9.10
C THR A 364 -21.46 -37.60 8.25
N ILE A 365 -20.20 -38.02 8.27
CA ILE A 365 -19.71 -39.17 7.51
C ILE A 365 -18.93 -40.15 8.40
N SER A 366 -18.97 -41.43 8.03
CA SER A 366 -18.14 -42.47 8.64
C SER A 366 -16.77 -42.48 7.97
N LEU A 367 -15.71 -42.41 8.78
CA LEU A 367 -14.33 -42.50 8.29
C LEU A 367 -14.12 -43.78 7.49
N LYS A 368 -14.69 -44.91 7.91
CA LYS A 368 -14.64 -46.19 7.18
C LYS A 368 -15.14 -46.06 5.74
N LYS A 369 -16.28 -45.38 5.52
CA LYS A 369 -16.85 -45.15 4.17
C LYS A 369 -15.98 -44.22 3.31
N SER A 370 -15.27 -43.28 3.92
CA SER A 370 -14.31 -42.42 3.21
C SER A 370 -13.06 -43.19 2.82
N LEU A 371 -12.56 -44.04 3.72
CA LEU A 371 -11.38 -44.88 3.49
C LEU A 371 -11.58 -45.90 2.37
N THR A 372 -12.76 -46.53 2.27
CA THR A 372 -13.06 -47.45 1.16
C THR A 372 -13.08 -46.75 -0.20
N LYS A 373 -13.48 -45.48 -0.26
CA LYS A 373 -13.46 -44.71 -1.50
C LYS A 373 -12.02 -44.32 -1.92
N ILE A 374 -11.17 -43.92 -0.97
CA ILE A 374 -9.78 -43.53 -1.28
C ILE A 374 -8.86 -44.73 -1.57
N GLN A 375 -9.29 -45.96 -1.28
CA GLN A 375 -8.49 -47.16 -1.54
C GLN A 375 -8.07 -47.27 -3.01
N LYS A 376 -8.85 -46.70 -3.94
CA LYS A 376 -8.52 -46.61 -5.37
C LYS A 376 -7.26 -45.78 -5.67
N PHE A 377 -6.92 -44.84 -4.80
CA PHE A 377 -5.72 -43.98 -4.90
C PHE A 377 -4.47 -44.63 -4.31
N CYS A 378 -4.62 -45.73 -3.57
CA CYS A 378 -3.47 -46.47 -3.04
C CYS A 378 -2.67 -47.09 -4.17
N ASN A 379 -1.35 -47.14 -4.00
CA ASN A 379 -0.54 -48.10 -4.73
C ASN A 379 -1.12 -49.51 -4.55
N PRO A 380 -1.13 -50.35 -5.59
CA PRO A 380 -1.74 -51.69 -5.53
C PRO A 380 -1.14 -52.59 -4.45
N ASN A 381 0.06 -52.27 -3.96
CA ASN A 381 0.76 -53.01 -2.92
C ASN A 381 0.48 -52.48 -1.50
N THR A 382 -0.23 -51.36 -1.35
CA THR A 382 -0.51 -50.76 -0.04
C THR A 382 -1.87 -51.19 0.50
N LYS A 383 -1.91 -51.59 1.77
CA LYS A 383 -3.12 -51.88 2.53
C LYS A 383 -3.39 -50.75 3.54
N ILE A 384 -4.65 -50.32 3.63
CA ILE A 384 -5.12 -49.39 4.65
C ILE A 384 -5.83 -50.20 5.74
N GLN A 385 -5.41 -50.05 6.99
CA GLN A 385 -6.05 -50.66 8.15
C GLN A 385 -6.65 -49.58 9.06
N LEU A 386 -7.95 -49.67 9.33
CA LEU A 386 -8.63 -48.82 10.31
C LEU A 386 -8.66 -49.54 11.66
N VAL A 387 -8.05 -48.95 12.69
CA VAL A 387 -7.92 -49.56 14.03
C VAL A 387 -9.10 -49.23 14.95
N SER A 388 -9.91 -48.22 14.61
CA SER A 388 -11.06 -47.79 15.42
C SER A 388 -12.41 -48.30 14.87
N PRO A 389 -13.38 -48.70 15.73
CA PRO A 389 -14.77 -48.92 15.30
C PRO A 389 -15.34 -47.64 14.66
N ASN A 390 -16.32 -47.79 13.76
CA ASN A 390 -16.86 -46.74 12.86
C ASN A 390 -16.76 -45.30 13.41
N TYR A 391 -15.65 -44.62 13.15
CA TYR A 391 -15.42 -43.26 13.62
C TYR A 391 -16.27 -42.29 12.81
N ILE A 392 -17.15 -41.55 13.47
CA ILE A 392 -18.10 -40.64 12.83
C ILE A 392 -17.62 -39.20 13.02
N ILE A 393 -17.46 -38.50 11.90
CA ILE A 393 -16.98 -37.12 11.85
C ILE A 393 -17.98 -36.25 11.10
N ASN A 394 -18.21 -35.06 11.64
CA ASN A 394 -18.87 -34.01 10.90
C ASN A 394 -17.77 -33.29 10.11
N THR A 395 -17.91 -33.12 8.80
CA THR A 395 -16.89 -32.45 7.96
C THR A 395 -17.47 -32.03 6.61
N ILE A 396 -16.66 -31.42 5.74
CA ILE A 396 -16.98 -31.25 4.32
C ILE A 396 -16.41 -32.46 3.57
N PRO A 397 -17.24 -33.42 3.11
CA PRO A 397 -16.75 -34.71 2.63
C PRO A 397 -15.79 -34.62 1.45
N LYS A 398 -15.98 -33.65 0.54
CA LYS A 398 -15.14 -33.46 -0.64
C LYS A 398 -13.71 -33.05 -0.27
N ILE A 399 -13.57 -32.11 0.67
CA ILE A 399 -12.26 -31.63 1.14
C ILE A 399 -11.55 -32.72 1.92
N LEU A 400 -12.26 -33.38 2.84
CA LEU A 400 -11.67 -34.48 3.61
C LEU A 400 -11.22 -35.61 2.69
N TYR A 401 -12.04 -35.97 1.70
CA TYR A 401 -11.71 -37.01 0.73
C TYR A 401 -10.44 -36.68 -0.06
N LEU A 402 -10.32 -35.44 -0.54
CA LEU A 402 -9.12 -34.99 -1.24
C LEU A 402 -7.88 -35.03 -0.34
N LEU A 403 -7.98 -34.54 0.90
CA LEU A 403 -6.88 -34.57 1.86
C LEU A 403 -6.43 -36.01 2.13
N LEU A 404 -7.37 -36.92 2.42
CA LEU A 404 -7.06 -38.33 2.66
C LEU A 404 -6.42 -38.99 1.43
N ALA A 405 -6.92 -38.67 0.22
CA ALA A 405 -6.36 -39.20 -1.01
C ALA A 405 -4.93 -38.68 -1.30
N PHE A 406 -4.63 -37.41 -0.96
CA PHE A 406 -3.25 -36.89 -1.02
C PHE A 406 -2.31 -37.56 -0.02
N ILE A 407 -2.77 -37.78 1.21
CA ILE A 407 -1.97 -38.48 2.23
C ILE A 407 -1.64 -39.89 1.77
N VAL A 408 -2.63 -40.60 1.25
CA VAL A 408 -2.48 -41.95 0.71
C VAL A 408 -1.54 -41.96 -0.51
N ASP A 409 -1.65 -41.05 -1.46
CA ASP A 409 -0.73 -40.99 -2.60
C ASP A 409 0.72 -40.57 -2.24
N CYS A 410 0.93 -40.05 -1.02
CA CYS A 410 2.25 -39.76 -0.47
C CYS A 410 2.85 -40.92 0.34
N GLN A 411 2.13 -42.03 0.51
CA GLN A 411 2.62 -43.18 1.26
C GLN A 411 3.69 -43.96 0.48
N THR A 412 4.66 -44.47 1.22
CA THR A 412 5.74 -45.33 0.70
C THR A 412 5.78 -46.69 1.40
N SER A 413 5.02 -46.86 2.49
CA SER A 413 4.87 -48.14 3.18
C SER A 413 3.79 -49.03 2.55
N GLU A 414 3.93 -50.33 2.77
CA GLU A 414 2.93 -51.34 2.38
C GLU A 414 1.69 -51.34 3.28
N LEU A 415 1.81 -50.79 4.49
CA LEU A 415 0.70 -50.65 5.43
C LEU A 415 0.58 -49.20 5.89
N VAL A 416 -0.66 -48.69 5.93
CA VAL A 416 -1.01 -47.43 6.58
C VAL A 416 -2.09 -47.72 7.62
N ILE A 417 -1.79 -47.41 8.87
CA ILE A 417 -2.70 -47.57 10.00
C ILE A 417 -3.39 -46.25 10.27
N ILE A 418 -4.71 -46.23 10.27
CA ILE A 418 -5.51 -45.03 10.53
C ILE A 418 -6.32 -45.24 11.80
N LYS A 419 -6.26 -44.27 12.71
CA LYS A 419 -6.98 -44.27 13.98
C LYS A 419 -7.71 -42.94 14.16
N GLY A 420 -9.02 -43.00 14.39
CA GLY A 420 -9.80 -41.86 14.87
C GLY A 420 -9.78 -41.84 16.39
N GLU A 421 -9.51 -40.67 16.98
CA GLU A 421 -9.46 -40.45 18.43
C GLU A 421 -10.37 -39.27 18.80
N ILE A 422 -11.02 -39.34 19.95
CA ILE A 422 -11.70 -38.20 20.59
C ILE A 422 -10.88 -37.90 21.84
N LEU A 423 -10.34 -36.69 21.93
CA LEU A 423 -9.57 -36.24 23.09
C LEU A 423 -10.52 -35.73 24.19
N ASP A 424 -9.99 -35.57 25.41
CA ASP A 424 -10.76 -35.22 26.62
C ASP A 424 -11.57 -33.91 26.49
N ASN A 425 -11.20 -33.01 25.56
CA ASN A 425 -11.93 -31.77 25.26
C ASN A 425 -12.95 -31.90 24.10
N ASN A 426 -13.41 -33.10 23.76
CA ASN A 426 -14.23 -33.40 22.56
C ASN A 426 -13.54 -33.09 21.21
N LEU A 427 -12.26 -32.74 21.22
CA LEU A 427 -11.47 -32.49 20.02
C LEU A 427 -11.31 -33.79 19.23
N LYS A 428 -11.67 -33.74 17.95
CA LYS A 428 -11.59 -34.90 17.04
C LYS A 428 -10.25 -34.94 16.34
N ARG A 429 -9.55 -36.06 16.44
CA ARG A 429 -8.22 -36.28 15.86
C ARG A 429 -8.21 -37.49 14.94
N ILE A 430 -7.52 -37.38 13.81
CA ILE A 430 -7.27 -38.51 12.90
C ILE A 430 -5.75 -38.69 12.80
N LYS A 431 -5.25 -39.81 13.34
CA LYS A 431 -3.83 -40.17 13.31
C LYS A 431 -3.59 -41.24 12.26
N MET A 432 -2.57 -41.04 11.43
CA MET A 432 -2.17 -41.97 10.38
C MET A 432 -0.71 -42.35 10.57
N GLN A 433 -0.44 -43.63 10.72
CA GLN A 433 0.90 -44.19 10.91
C GLN A 433 1.32 -44.98 9.67
N GLY A 434 2.52 -44.70 9.18
CA GLY A 434 3.07 -45.24 7.94
C GLY A 434 4.29 -44.44 7.51
N LYS A 435 4.97 -44.80 6.42
CA LYS A 435 6.13 -44.04 5.92
C LYS A 435 5.67 -43.09 4.80
N PHE A 436 5.82 -41.79 4.98
CA PHE A 436 5.30 -40.78 4.05
C PHE A 436 6.39 -39.93 3.39
N ASN A 437 6.15 -39.54 2.15
CA ASN A 437 6.92 -38.50 1.46
C ASN A 437 6.41 -37.11 1.86
N ILE A 438 7.01 -36.55 2.91
CA ILE A 438 6.59 -35.26 3.49
C ILE A 438 6.77 -34.09 2.54
N ARG A 439 7.81 -34.10 1.69
CA ARG A 439 8.00 -33.04 0.68
C ARG A 439 6.81 -32.98 -0.29
N LYS A 440 6.36 -34.14 -0.76
CA LYS A 440 5.21 -34.25 -1.66
C LYS A 440 3.91 -33.86 -0.96
N LEU A 441 3.72 -34.29 0.30
CA LEU A 441 2.54 -33.94 1.08
C LEU A 441 2.46 -32.45 1.35
N ASN A 442 3.55 -31.81 1.77
CA ASN A 442 3.61 -30.38 2.03
C ASN A 442 3.30 -29.54 0.78
N TYR A 443 3.73 -30.00 -0.39
CA TYR A 443 3.36 -29.38 -1.65
C TYR A 443 1.83 -29.43 -1.89
N TYR A 444 1.19 -30.59 -1.64
CA TYR A 444 -0.26 -30.70 -1.76
C TYR A 444 -1.01 -29.88 -0.73
N THR A 445 -0.64 -29.95 0.55
CA THR A 445 -1.31 -29.22 1.62
C THR A 445 -1.18 -27.71 1.43
N PHE A 446 -0.04 -27.22 0.93
CA PHE A 446 0.13 -25.81 0.56
C PHE A 446 -0.87 -25.39 -0.53
N LYS A 447 -1.06 -26.21 -1.57
CA LYS A 447 -1.96 -25.91 -2.69
C LYS A 447 -3.44 -25.81 -2.26
N ILE A 448 -3.84 -26.54 -1.22
CA ILE A 448 -5.22 -26.56 -0.73
C ILE A 448 -5.39 -25.94 0.67
N LYS A 449 -4.40 -25.16 1.14
CA LYS A 449 -4.35 -24.62 2.51
C LYS A 449 -5.65 -23.95 2.95
N TYR A 450 -6.24 -23.12 2.08
CA TYR A 450 -7.52 -22.46 2.36
C TYR A 450 -8.66 -23.44 2.67
N TYR A 451 -8.80 -24.51 1.88
CA TYR A 451 -9.83 -25.53 2.08
C TYR A 451 -9.56 -26.38 3.32
N LEU A 452 -8.28 -26.65 3.62
CA LEU A 452 -7.90 -27.39 4.82
C LEU A 452 -8.31 -26.66 6.10
N LEU A 453 -8.19 -25.32 6.13
CA LEU A 453 -8.63 -24.51 7.28
C LEU A 453 -10.14 -24.62 7.56
N LEU A 454 -10.96 -25.07 6.61
CA LEU A 454 -12.39 -25.27 6.81
C LEU A 454 -12.69 -26.50 7.69
N ILE A 455 -11.84 -27.53 7.62
CA ILE A 455 -12.06 -28.83 8.27
C ILE A 455 -11.01 -29.18 9.34
N CYS A 456 -9.82 -28.60 9.27
CA CYS A 456 -8.68 -28.87 10.15
C CYS A 456 -8.27 -27.60 10.91
N LYS A 457 -8.00 -27.77 12.21
CA LYS A 457 -7.36 -26.78 13.07
C LYS A 457 -5.85 -26.80 12.85
N GLU A 458 -5.26 -28.00 12.83
CA GLU A 458 -3.82 -28.21 12.72
C GLU A 458 -3.53 -29.51 11.96
N ILE A 459 -2.42 -29.52 11.21
CA ILE A 459 -1.92 -30.67 10.46
C ILE A 459 -0.44 -30.81 10.77
N ASN A 460 -0.09 -31.82 11.56
CA ASN A 460 1.29 -32.14 11.89
C ASN A 460 1.72 -33.36 11.07
N ALA A 461 2.65 -33.15 10.15
CA ALA A 461 3.09 -34.15 9.19
C ALA A 461 4.57 -34.50 9.41
N GLU A 462 4.81 -35.67 9.98
CA GLU A 462 6.13 -36.27 10.18
C GLU A 462 6.29 -37.51 9.30
N GLN A 463 7.54 -37.90 9.04
CA GLN A 463 7.86 -39.01 8.14
C GLN A 463 7.13 -40.32 8.47
N PHE A 464 6.85 -40.55 9.76
CA PHE A 464 6.21 -41.79 10.23
C PHE A 464 4.77 -41.61 10.73
N CYS A 465 4.31 -40.37 10.86
CA CYS A 465 3.04 -40.05 11.48
C CYS A 465 2.45 -38.77 10.89
N ILE A 466 1.21 -38.83 10.43
CA ILE A 466 0.43 -37.65 10.08
C ILE A 466 -0.71 -37.53 11.08
N ASP A 467 -0.82 -36.35 11.66
CA ASP A 467 -1.79 -36.04 12.67
C ASP A 467 -2.66 -34.87 12.22
N LEU A 468 -3.98 -35.13 12.14
CA LEU A 468 -4.98 -34.15 11.75
C LEU A 468 -5.86 -33.83 12.95
N GLN A 469 -5.76 -32.61 13.44
CA GLN A 469 -6.72 -32.07 14.41
C GLN A 469 -7.86 -31.40 13.65
N LEU A 470 -9.08 -31.90 13.80
CA LEU A 470 -10.26 -31.35 13.14
C LEU A 470 -10.79 -30.11 13.90
N ASN A 471 -11.47 -29.21 13.19
CA ASN A 471 -12.18 -28.11 13.83
C ASN A 471 -13.41 -28.64 14.59
N ASP A 472 -13.70 -28.05 15.76
CA ASP A 472 -14.93 -28.33 16.53
C ASP A 472 -16.18 -27.82 15.78
N GLU A 473 -16.07 -26.64 15.15
CA GLU A 473 -17.06 -26.08 14.23
C GLU A 473 -16.54 -26.08 12.79
N ILE A 474 -17.26 -26.72 11.88
CA ILE A 474 -16.91 -26.75 10.45
C ILE A 474 -17.29 -25.42 9.83
N LEU A 475 -16.32 -24.79 9.19
CA LEU A 475 -16.51 -23.51 8.53
C LEU A 475 -17.03 -23.73 7.11
N SER A 476 -17.92 -22.85 6.64
CA SER A 476 -18.30 -22.79 5.24
C SER A 476 -17.41 -21.76 4.51
N PRO A 477 -17.08 -22.00 3.23
CA PRO A 477 -16.44 -20.96 2.42
C PRO A 477 -17.43 -19.80 2.23
N PHE A 478 -16.95 -18.56 2.29
CA PHE A 478 -17.78 -17.42 1.95
C PHE A 478 -18.10 -17.40 0.45
N THR A 479 -19.34 -17.67 0.09
CA THR A 479 -19.82 -17.61 -1.29
C THR A 479 -20.46 -16.26 -1.54
N ASN A 480 -19.73 -15.37 -2.22
CA ASN A 480 -20.20 -14.03 -2.57
C ASN A 480 -21.15 -14.04 -3.80
N VAL A 481 -21.74 -15.19 -4.14
CA VAL A 481 -22.40 -15.46 -5.43
C VAL A 481 -23.86 -15.82 -5.20
N ILE A 482 -24.76 -14.98 -5.69
CA ILE A 482 -26.07 -15.42 -6.18
C ILE A 482 -25.76 -16.18 -7.46
N MET A 483 -25.90 -17.51 -7.49
CA MET A 483 -25.83 -18.22 -8.76
C MET A 483 -27.00 -17.73 -9.62
N PRO A 484 -26.79 -17.13 -10.80
CA PRO A 484 -27.85 -17.15 -11.78
C PRO A 484 -28.14 -18.62 -12.06
N GLN A 485 -29.36 -19.06 -11.75
CA GLN A 485 -29.83 -20.37 -12.18
C GLN A 485 -29.78 -20.36 -13.71
N LEU A 486 -28.74 -20.96 -14.28
CA LEU A 486 -28.76 -21.36 -15.67
C LEU A 486 -29.80 -22.48 -15.78
N ASN A 487 -31.05 -22.08 -15.99
CA ASN A 487 -32.10 -22.96 -16.47
C ASN A 487 -31.67 -23.43 -17.86
N PHE A 488 -30.94 -24.54 -17.92
CA PHE A 488 -30.86 -25.32 -19.15
C PHE A 488 -32.25 -25.90 -19.37
N GLY A 489 -33.06 -25.18 -20.15
CA GLY A 489 -34.29 -25.71 -20.70
C GLY A 489 -33.93 -26.92 -21.57
N TYR A 490 -34.05 -28.11 -21.01
CA TYR A 490 -34.16 -29.32 -21.80
C TYR A 490 -35.49 -29.22 -22.55
N ILE A 491 -35.45 -28.75 -23.80
CA ILE A 491 -36.53 -28.98 -24.75
C ILE A 491 -36.52 -30.49 -24.99
N LYS A 492 -37.45 -31.17 -24.31
CA LYS A 492 -37.82 -32.54 -24.61
C LYS A 492 -38.45 -32.49 -26.00
N ASN A 493 -37.67 -32.82 -27.03
CA ASN A 493 -38.24 -33.14 -28.34
C ASN A 493 -39.16 -34.34 -28.13
N ASN A 494 -40.46 -34.08 -28.03
CA ASN A 494 -41.46 -35.11 -28.15
C ASN A 494 -41.36 -35.67 -29.56
N ALA A 495 -41.27 -36.99 -29.59
CA ALA A 495 -41.15 -37.80 -30.78
C ALA A 495 -42.33 -37.55 -31.74
N ILE A 496 -41.96 -37.64 -33.01
CA ILE A 496 -42.77 -37.99 -34.16
C ILE A 496 -43.89 -38.98 -33.78
N GLN A 497 -45.13 -38.60 -34.09
CA GLN A 497 -46.14 -39.51 -34.66
C GLN A 497 -46.70 -38.85 -35.91
#